data_AF-A0A946Y8C2-F1
#
_entry.id   AF-A0A946Y8C2-F1
#
_cell.length_a   1.000
_cell.length_b   1.000
_cell.length_c   1.000
_cell.angle_alpha   90.00
_cell.angle_beta   90.00
_cell.angle_gamma   90.00
#
_symmetry.space_group_name_H-M   'P 1'
#
loop_
_entity.id
_entity.type
_entity.pdbx_description
1 polymer ?
#
loop_
_entity_poly.entity_id
_entity_poly.type
_entity_poly.pdbx_seq_one_letter_code
_entity_poly.pdbx_strand_id
1 'polypeptide(L)'
;MPTYLSKPDYAHGNADSLGVLLVNLGTPEAPTPAAVRRYLAEFLWDPRIVELPRPLWWLILHGFILRFRPARSARAYAKIWTDDGSPLLLHCRDIATEVNRTLQARVPGNVHVALGMSYGNPSLRSALDELHAAGARRLVVLPLYPQYSGTTTASVFDAVTSLLSERRWVPELRFINHYHDAPGYIAALAS
;
A
#
# COMPACT_ATOMS: atom_id res chain seq x y z
N MET A 1 9.62 18.58 -20.98
CA MET A 1 8.87 18.48 -19.71
C MET A 1 9.84 18.09 -18.60
N PRO A 2 9.66 18.56 -17.36
CA PRO A 2 10.57 18.20 -16.27
C PRO A 2 10.53 16.69 -16.01
N THR A 3 11.71 16.07 -15.89
CA THR A 3 11.88 14.62 -15.65
C THR A 3 11.32 14.16 -14.30
N TYR A 4 11.25 15.07 -13.33
CA TYR A 4 10.89 14.77 -11.95
C TYR A 4 9.70 15.61 -11.49
N LEU A 5 8.80 14.97 -10.73
CA LEU A 5 7.66 15.62 -10.10
C LEU A 5 8.15 16.57 -8.99
N SER A 6 7.69 17.82 -9.02
CA SER A 6 8.06 18.87 -8.08
C SER A 6 6.80 19.55 -7.52
N LYS A 7 6.86 20.08 -6.29
CA LYS A 7 5.78 20.89 -5.71
C LYS A 7 5.96 22.35 -6.16
N PRO A 8 5.11 22.88 -7.06
CA PRO A 8 5.27 24.24 -7.59
C PRO A 8 5.11 25.31 -6.50
N ASP A 9 4.28 25.05 -5.49
CA ASP A 9 3.95 26.01 -4.42
C ASP A 9 4.79 25.81 -3.15
N TYR A 10 6.03 25.34 -3.27
CA TYR A 10 6.90 25.19 -2.10
C TYR A 10 7.45 26.56 -1.65
N ALA A 11 7.15 26.94 -0.41
CA ALA A 11 7.76 28.08 0.26
C ALA A 11 8.78 27.61 1.33
N HIS A 12 9.93 28.27 1.39
CA HIS A 12 10.90 28.07 2.45
C HIS A 12 10.30 28.47 3.82
N GLY A 13 10.54 27.65 4.84
CA GLY A 13 10.02 27.88 6.20
C GLY A 13 8.68 27.20 6.53
N ASN A 14 8.07 26.46 5.58
CA ASN A 14 6.94 25.60 5.89
C ASN A 14 7.33 24.55 6.95
N ALA A 15 6.47 24.35 7.95
CA ALA A 15 6.70 23.35 9.01
C ALA A 15 6.70 21.93 8.42
N ASP A 16 7.79 21.21 8.67
CA ASP A 16 7.93 19.81 8.26
C ASP A 16 6.94 18.92 9.01
N SER A 17 6.37 17.94 8.31
CA SER A 17 5.52 16.92 8.93
C SER A 17 6.13 15.51 8.81
N LEU A 18 5.71 14.64 9.72
CA LEU A 18 5.97 13.20 9.67
C LEU A 18 4.82 12.51 8.94
N GLY A 19 5.12 11.90 7.79
CA GLY A 19 4.21 11.00 7.10
C GLY A 19 4.37 9.57 7.61
N VAL A 20 3.26 8.90 7.89
CA VAL A 20 3.20 7.47 8.18
C VAL A 20 2.37 6.80 7.11
N LEU A 21 3.01 6.01 6.26
CA LEU A 21 2.36 5.23 5.22
C LEU A 21 2.10 3.82 5.75
N LEU A 22 0.84 3.50 6.01
CA LEU A 22 0.41 2.14 6.25
C LEU A 22 0.18 1.44 4.92
N VAL A 23 0.75 0.24 4.76
CA VAL A 23 0.65 -0.50 3.49
C VAL A 23 0.06 -1.89 3.69
N ASN A 24 -0.90 -2.28 2.86
CA ASN A 24 -1.35 -3.67 2.78
C ASN A 24 -1.46 -4.13 1.32
N LEU A 25 -1.88 -5.37 1.09
CA LEU A 25 -1.94 -5.98 -0.24
C LEU A 25 -2.97 -5.27 -1.10
N GLY A 26 -4.10 -4.96 -0.51
CA GLY A 26 -5.29 -4.49 -1.19
C GLY A 26 -6.25 -5.60 -1.54
N THR A 27 -7.30 -5.20 -2.24
CA THR A 27 -8.46 -6.02 -2.57
C THR A 27 -9.05 -5.50 -3.88
N PRO A 28 -9.71 -6.34 -4.69
CA PRO A 28 -10.48 -5.85 -5.82
C PRO A 28 -11.53 -4.83 -5.36
N GLU A 29 -11.86 -3.87 -6.23
CA GLU A 29 -12.85 -2.81 -5.96
C GLU A 29 -14.28 -3.33 -5.81
N ALA A 30 -14.58 -4.48 -6.41
CA ALA A 30 -15.88 -5.12 -6.38
C ALA A 30 -15.73 -6.64 -6.50
N PRO A 31 -16.70 -7.44 -6.02
CA PRO A 31 -16.68 -8.89 -6.12
C PRO A 31 -17.14 -9.34 -7.52
N THR A 32 -16.77 -8.60 -8.56
CA THR A 32 -17.12 -8.88 -9.96
C THR A 32 -15.91 -9.46 -10.70
N PRO A 33 -16.12 -10.35 -11.69
CA PRO A 33 -15.02 -10.89 -12.47
C PRO A 33 -14.14 -9.82 -13.13
N ALA A 34 -14.72 -8.69 -13.54
CA ALA A 34 -13.98 -7.59 -14.15
C ALA A 34 -13.04 -6.88 -13.17
N ALA A 35 -13.51 -6.54 -11.96
CA ALA A 35 -12.69 -5.91 -10.93
C ALA A 35 -11.60 -6.86 -10.41
N VAL A 36 -11.95 -8.13 -10.19
CA VAL A 36 -10.98 -9.17 -9.81
C VAL A 36 -9.93 -9.38 -10.90
N ARG A 37 -10.31 -9.32 -12.19
CA ARG A 37 -9.35 -9.42 -13.30
C ARG A 37 -8.34 -8.27 -13.27
N ARG A 38 -8.78 -7.03 -13.02
CA ARG A 38 -7.86 -5.87 -12.91
C ARG A 38 -6.89 -6.06 -11.75
N TYR A 39 -7.42 -6.38 -10.58
CA TYR A 39 -6.61 -6.66 -9.38
C TYR A 39 -5.60 -7.79 -9.61
N LEU A 40 -6.03 -8.93 -10.16
CA LEU A 40 -5.14 -10.05 -10.45
C LEU A 40 -4.09 -9.72 -11.50
N ALA A 41 -4.40 -8.87 -12.48
CA ALA A 41 -3.44 -8.46 -13.48
C ALA A 41 -2.32 -7.64 -12.85
N GLU A 42 -2.63 -6.74 -11.93
CA GLU A 42 -1.64 -5.94 -11.19
C GLU A 42 -0.81 -6.82 -10.24
N PHE A 43 -1.49 -7.58 -9.36
CA PHE A 43 -0.88 -8.48 -8.39
C PHE A 43 0.06 -9.49 -9.05
N LEU A 44 -0.39 -10.18 -10.09
CA LEU A 44 0.42 -11.23 -10.71
C LEU A 44 1.50 -10.70 -11.64
N TRP A 45 1.47 -9.41 -12.00
CA TRP A 45 2.51 -8.82 -12.84
C TRP A 45 3.79 -8.49 -12.05
N ASP A 46 3.71 -8.38 -10.73
CA ASP A 46 4.86 -8.08 -9.87
C ASP A 46 5.94 -9.19 -10.00
N PRO A 47 7.19 -8.84 -10.36
CA PRO A 47 8.33 -9.75 -10.35
C PRO A 47 8.60 -10.44 -9.01
N ARG A 48 8.27 -9.80 -7.87
CA ARG A 48 8.39 -10.38 -6.52
C ARG A 48 7.42 -11.52 -6.27
N ILE A 49 6.33 -11.60 -7.03
CA ILE A 49 5.30 -12.63 -6.88
C ILE A 49 5.54 -13.78 -7.86
N VAL A 50 5.92 -13.45 -9.09
CA VAL A 50 6.24 -14.45 -10.11
C VAL A 50 7.57 -14.11 -10.75
N GLU A 51 8.56 -14.99 -10.63
CA GLU A 51 9.94 -14.78 -11.10
C GLU A 51 10.20 -15.38 -12.50
N LEU A 52 9.20 -15.38 -13.40
CA LEU A 52 9.35 -15.88 -14.77
C LEU A 52 9.79 -14.76 -15.75
N PRO A 53 10.47 -15.07 -16.87
CA PRO A 53 10.75 -14.08 -17.91
C PRO A 53 9.47 -13.36 -18.37
N ARG A 54 9.50 -12.01 -18.42
CA ARG A 54 8.29 -11.19 -18.64
C ARG A 54 7.49 -11.56 -19.90
N PRO A 55 8.10 -11.85 -21.06
CA PRO A 55 7.34 -12.24 -22.25
C PRO A 55 6.59 -13.58 -22.07
N LEU A 56 7.24 -14.57 -21.45
CA LEU A 56 6.62 -15.86 -21.18
C LEU A 56 5.48 -15.72 -20.17
N TRP A 57 5.71 -14.96 -19.10
CA TRP A 57 4.68 -14.73 -18.09
C TRP A 57 3.49 -13.95 -18.63
N TRP A 58 3.73 -12.95 -19.48
CA TRP A 58 2.67 -12.19 -20.14
C TRP A 58 1.72 -13.10 -20.93
N LEU A 59 2.26 -14.06 -21.70
CA LEU A 59 1.47 -15.04 -22.43
C LEU A 59 0.62 -15.92 -21.50
N ILE A 60 1.20 -16.39 -20.39
CA ILE A 60 0.49 -17.24 -19.42
C ILE A 60 -0.60 -16.44 -18.69
N LEU A 61 -0.27 -15.24 -18.23
CA LEU A 61 -1.15 -14.36 -17.47
C LEU A 61 -2.37 -13.95 -18.30
N HIS A 62 -2.16 -13.40 -19.49
CA HIS A 62 -3.24 -12.91 -20.34
C HIS A 62 -3.91 -14.02 -21.17
N GLY A 63 -3.19 -15.09 -21.47
CA GLY A 63 -3.69 -16.21 -22.28
C GLY A 63 -4.56 -17.20 -21.51
N PHE A 64 -4.25 -17.44 -20.23
CA PHE A 64 -4.95 -18.44 -19.40
C PHE A 64 -5.47 -17.85 -18.09
N ILE A 65 -4.60 -17.27 -17.26
CA ILE A 65 -4.96 -16.93 -15.87
C ILE A 65 -6.10 -15.90 -15.82
N LEU A 66 -5.95 -14.77 -16.51
CA LEU A 66 -6.94 -13.69 -16.50
C LEU A 66 -8.23 -14.02 -17.26
N ARG A 67 -8.29 -15.14 -17.97
CA ARG A 67 -9.50 -15.64 -18.66
C ARG A 67 -10.33 -16.55 -17.75
N PHE A 68 -9.69 -17.46 -17.02
CA PHE A 68 -10.41 -18.49 -16.27
C PHE A 68 -10.51 -18.21 -14.77
N ARG A 69 -9.45 -17.64 -14.16
CA ARG A 69 -9.35 -17.47 -12.71
C ARG A 69 -10.31 -16.42 -12.11
N PRO A 70 -10.57 -15.26 -12.75
CA PRO A 70 -11.34 -14.19 -12.12
C PRO A 70 -12.76 -14.60 -11.74
N ALA A 71 -13.44 -15.43 -12.54
CA ALA A 71 -14.80 -15.87 -12.24
C ALA A 71 -14.89 -16.72 -10.96
N ARG A 72 -13.88 -17.55 -10.71
CA ARG A 72 -13.79 -18.36 -9.48
C ARG A 72 -13.44 -17.50 -8.28
N SER A 73 -12.47 -16.59 -8.43
CA SER A 73 -12.06 -15.68 -7.36
C SER A 73 -13.18 -14.69 -6.99
N ALA A 74 -13.92 -14.17 -7.96
CA ALA A 74 -15.06 -13.28 -7.71
C ALA A 74 -16.12 -13.94 -6.83
N ARG A 75 -16.43 -15.22 -7.06
CA ARG A 75 -17.34 -15.98 -6.18
C ARG A 75 -16.82 -16.12 -4.76
N ALA A 76 -15.50 -16.22 -4.57
CA ALA A 76 -14.92 -16.27 -3.23
C ALA A 76 -15.02 -14.90 -2.53
N TYR A 77 -14.70 -13.81 -3.24
CA TYR A 77 -14.87 -12.46 -2.71
C TYR A 77 -16.34 -12.16 -2.37
N ALA A 78 -17.28 -12.57 -3.23
CA ALA A 78 -18.71 -12.37 -3.01
C ALA A 78 -19.22 -13.00 -1.70
N LYS A 79 -18.62 -14.09 -1.22
CA LYS A 79 -19.03 -14.76 0.03
C LYS A 79 -18.69 -13.96 1.29
N ILE A 80 -17.68 -13.10 1.21
CA ILE A 80 -17.17 -12.31 2.35
C ILE A 80 -17.42 -10.81 2.15
N TRP A 81 -18.13 -10.44 1.08
CA TRP A 81 -18.37 -9.05 0.74
C TRP A 81 -19.46 -8.50 1.65
N THR A 82 -19.25 -7.29 2.19
CA THR A 82 -20.24 -6.57 2.99
C THR A 82 -20.83 -5.43 2.16
N ASP A 83 -21.92 -4.83 2.65
CA ASP A 83 -22.53 -3.66 2.02
C ASP A 83 -21.54 -2.47 1.96
N ASP A 84 -20.65 -2.39 2.95
CA ASP A 84 -19.60 -1.37 3.04
C ASP A 84 -18.33 -1.71 2.22
N GLY A 85 -18.25 -2.91 1.63
CA GLY A 85 -17.18 -3.33 0.73
C GLY A 85 -16.36 -4.52 1.22
N SER A 86 -15.05 -4.49 0.95
CA SER A 86 -14.13 -5.55 1.37
C SER A 86 -13.75 -5.39 2.84
N PRO A 87 -13.95 -6.42 3.70
CA PRO A 87 -13.59 -6.34 5.12
C PRO A 87 -12.13 -5.96 5.36
N LEU A 88 -11.21 -6.40 4.49
CA LEU A 88 -9.80 -6.04 4.56
C LEU A 88 -9.60 -4.52 4.49
N LEU A 89 -10.24 -3.88 3.51
CA LEU A 89 -10.10 -2.43 3.31
C LEU A 89 -10.74 -1.65 4.45
N LEU A 90 -11.89 -2.11 4.95
CA LEU A 90 -12.57 -1.51 6.10
C LEU A 90 -11.67 -1.53 7.34
N HIS A 91 -11.17 -2.72 7.73
CA HIS A 91 -10.28 -2.83 8.88
C HIS A 91 -8.98 -2.03 8.70
N CYS A 92 -8.41 -1.99 7.50
CA CYS A 92 -7.22 -1.16 7.25
C CYS A 92 -7.50 0.34 7.44
N ARG A 93 -8.70 0.82 7.07
CA ARG A 93 -9.11 2.21 7.29
C ARG A 93 -9.32 2.51 8.77
N ASP A 94 -9.92 1.58 9.51
CA ASP A 94 -10.10 1.72 10.96
C ASP A 94 -8.75 1.80 11.67
N ILE A 95 -7.81 0.90 11.30
CA ILE A 95 -6.44 0.92 11.81
C ILE A 95 -5.76 2.25 11.47
N ALA A 96 -5.87 2.73 10.23
CA ALA A 96 -5.28 4.01 9.83
C ALA A 96 -5.84 5.19 10.63
N THR A 97 -7.15 5.21 10.85
CA THR A 97 -7.84 6.24 11.64
C THR A 97 -7.35 6.23 13.08
N GLU A 98 -7.31 5.06 13.72
CA GLU A 98 -6.89 4.93 15.11
C GLU A 98 -5.40 5.21 15.31
N VAL A 99 -4.55 4.78 14.37
CA VAL A 99 -3.12 5.13 14.38
C VAL A 99 -2.93 6.64 14.23
N ASN A 100 -3.67 7.29 13.32
CA ASN A 100 -3.61 8.74 13.15
C ASN A 100 -3.99 9.48 14.44
N ARG A 101 -5.15 9.12 15.01
CA ARG A 101 -5.64 9.69 16.27
C ARG A 101 -4.63 9.50 17.41
N THR A 102 -4.07 8.31 17.53
CA THR A 102 -3.11 7.98 18.58
C THR A 102 -1.79 8.73 18.42
N LEU A 103 -1.27 8.85 17.19
CA LEU A 103 -0.01 9.54 16.93
C LEU A 103 -0.15 11.05 17.13
N GLN A 104 -1.25 11.66 16.68
CA GLN A 104 -1.51 13.08 16.91
C GLN A 104 -1.56 13.44 18.41
N ALA A 105 -2.04 12.52 19.26
CA ALA A 105 -2.08 12.73 20.71
C ALA A 105 -0.73 12.50 21.40
N ARG A 106 0.17 11.69 20.82
CA ARG A 106 1.42 11.25 21.49
C ARG A 106 2.68 11.93 20.97
N VAL A 107 2.69 12.37 19.72
CA VAL A 107 3.87 12.91 19.05
C VAL A 107 3.70 14.42 18.89
N PRO A 108 4.62 15.25 19.40
CA PRO A 108 4.57 16.68 19.17
C PRO A 108 4.87 16.98 17.69
N GLY A 109 4.08 17.86 17.08
CA GLY A 109 4.24 18.30 15.69
C GLY A 109 3.17 17.72 14.74
N ASN A 110 3.34 17.98 13.45
CA ASN A 110 2.37 17.57 12.43
C ASN A 110 2.66 16.12 12.00
N VAL A 111 1.71 15.22 12.26
CA VAL A 111 1.74 13.83 11.81
C VAL A 111 0.55 13.56 10.90
N HIS A 112 0.82 12.95 9.75
CA HIS A 112 -0.20 12.54 8.78
C HIS A 112 -0.05 11.05 8.50
N VAL A 113 -1.13 10.30 8.65
CA VAL A 113 -1.17 8.88 8.32
C VAL A 113 -1.97 8.69 7.04
N ALA A 114 -1.42 7.95 6.09
CA ALA A 114 -2.12 7.57 4.86
C ALA A 114 -2.10 6.05 4.69
N LEU A 115 -3.16 5.51 4.08
CA LEU A 115 -3.28 4.08 3.76
C LEU A 115 -3.07 3.89 2.25
N GLY A 116 -2.11 3.04 1.89
CA GLY A 116 -1.87 2.63 0.51
C GLY A 116 -1.96 1.11 0.36
N MET A 117 -2.56 0.68 -0.74
CA MET A 117 -2.59 -0.72 -1.16
C MET A 117 -1.51 -0.95 -2.20
N SER A 118 -0.81 -2.07 -2.06
CA SER A 118 0.18 -2.54 -3.03
C SER A 118 -0.46 -2.77 -4.39
N TYR A 119 -1.70 -3.25 -4.39
CA TYR A 119 -2.52 -3.49 -5.58
C TYR A 119 -3.94 -2.97 -5.35
N GLY A 120 -4.48 -2.22 -6.31
CA GLY A 120 -5.80 -1.62 -6.21
C GLY A 120 -5.85 -0.30 -5.44
N ASN A 121 -7.03 0.03 -4.88
CA ASN A 121 -7.35 1.34 -4.32
C ASN A 121 -7.66 1.28 -2.80
N PRO A 122 -7.24 2.28 -2.00
CA PRO A 122 -6.40 3.43 -2.37
C PRO A 122 -4.97 3.00 -2.75
N SER A 123 -4.41 3.56 -3.82
CA SER A 123 -3.08 3.14 -4.33
C SER A 123 -1.93 3.69 -3.49
N LEU A 124 -0.75 3.04 -3.56
CA LEU A 124 0.49 3.58 -2.99
C LEU A 124 0.83 4.98 -3.51
N ARG A 125 0.59 5.26 -4.80
CA ARG A 125 0.84 6.57 -5.40
C ARG A 125 -0.03 7.64 -4.75
N SER A 126 -1.34 7.42 -4.68
CA SER A 126 -2.28 8.37 -4.07
C SER A 126 -1.97 8.64 -2.61
N ALA A 127 -1.60 7.60 -1.85
CA ALA A 127 -1.23 7.76 -0.44
C ALA A 127 0.08 8.54 -0.26
N LEU A 128 1.08 8.31 -1.11
CA LEU A 128 2.32 9.10 -1.10
C LEU A 128 2.09 10.54 -1.55
N ASP A 129 1.21 10.78 -2.51
CA ASP A 129 0.82 12.12 -2.95
C ASP A 129 0.11 12.89 -1.83
N GLU A 130 -0.78 12.22 -1.09
CA GLU A 130 -1.44 12.79 0.10
C GLU A 130 -0.43 13.22 1.16
N LEU A 131 0.50 12.34 1.55
CA LEU A 131 1.54 12.66 2.52
C LEU A 131 2.45 13.78 2.04
N HIS A 132 2.82 13.77 0.75
CA HIS A 132 3.63 14.83 0.16
C HIS A 132 2.91 16.18 0.13
N ALA A 133 1.61 16.19 -0.20
CA ALA A 133 0.78 17.38 -0.17
C ALA A 133 0.73 17.97 1.25
N ALA A 134 0.62 17.11 2.26
CA ALA A 134 0.68 17.44 3.68
C ALA A 134 2.07 17.86 4.20
N GLY A 135 3.07 17.97 3.32
CA GLY A 135 4.41 18.45 3.67
C GLY A 135 5.28 17.41 4.37
N ALA A 136 4.98 16.12 4.22
CA ALA A 136 5.74 15.06 4.87
C ALA A 136 7.19 15.07 4.39
N ARG A 137 8.10 15.42 5.30
CA ARG A 137 9.55 15.41 5.04
C ARG A 137 10.25 14.17 5.57
N ARG A 138 9.65 13.55 6.56
CA ARG A 138 10.05 12.25 7.10
C ARG A 138 8.94 11.28 6.80
N LEU A 139 9.28 10.11 6.29
CA LEU A 139 8.34 9.08 5.89
C LEU A 139 8.65 7.79 6.63
N VAL A 140 7.71 7.33 7.44
CA VAL A 140 7.72 5.98 8.01
C VAL A 140 6.81 5.12 7.16
N VAL A 141 7.33 4.03 6.62
CA VAL A 141 6.53 3.03 5.89
C VAL A 141 6.37 1.82 6.78
N LEU A 142 5.12 1.48 7.09
CA LEU A 142 4.73 0.33 7.89
C LEU A 142 3.82 -0.59 7.06
N PRO A 143 4.38 -1.62 6.43
CA PRO A 143 3.60 -2.72 5.90
C PRO A 143 2.83 -3.38 7.04
N LEU A 144 1.53 -3.65 6.86
CA LEU A 144 0.65 -4.33 7.82
C LEU A 144 0.87 -5.85 7.78
N TYR A 145 2.13 -6.26 7.62
CA TYR A 145 2.62 -7.64 7.66
C TYR A 145 3.64 -7.74 8.80
N PRO A 146 3.27 -8.35 9.94
CA PRO A 146 4.18 -8.48 11.09
C PRO A 146 5.44 -9.28 10.76
N GLN A 147 5.30 -10.33 9.96
CA GLN A 147 6.38 -11.17 9.45
C GLN A 147 6.82 -10.72 8.07
N TYR A 148 8.14 -10.65 7.85
CA TYR A 148 8.70 -10.31 6.56
C TYR A 148 8.47 -11.43 5.53
N SER A 149 8.15 -11.04 4.30
CA SER A 149 8.23 -11.91 3.12
C SER A 149 8.67 -11.12 1.88
N GLY A 150 9.39 -11.80 0.98
CA GLY A 150 9.78 -11.24 -0.32
C GLY A 150 8.59 -10.88 -1.20
N THR A 151 7.50 -11.64 -1.12
CA THR A 151 6.28 -11.44 -1.94
C THR A 151 5.36 -10.34 -1.39
N THR A 152 5.60 -9.86 -0.17
CA THR A 152 4.78 -8.81 0.48
C THR A 152 5.64 -7.62 0.85
N THR A 153 6.42 -7.70 1.93
CA THR A 153 7.20 -6.58 2.45
C THR A 153 8.24 -6.07 1.46
N ALA A 154 8.94 -6.96 0.73
CA ALA A 154 9.90 -6.52 -0.29
C ALA A 154 9.21 -5.91 -1.53
N SER A 155 8.07 -6.46 -1.97
CA SER A 155 7.23 -5.87 -3.02
C SER A 155 6.79 -4.45 -2.66
N VAL A 156 6.37 -4.21 -1.41
CA VAL A 156 6.05 -2.87 -0.91
C VAL A 156 7.27 -1.95 -0.99
N PHE A 157 8.45 -2.42 -0.56
CA PHE A 157 9.67 -1.62 -0.62
C PHE A 157 10.01 -1.20 -2.06
N ASP A 158 9.96 -2.12 -3.01
CA ASP A 158 10.22 -1.84 -4.42
C ASP A 158 9.21 -0.83 -4.98
N ALA A 159 7.92 -1.02 -4.71
CA ALA A 159 6.87 -0.13 -5.18
C ALA A 159 7.01 1.29 -4.61
N VAL A 160 7.24 1.42 -3.30
CA VAL A 160 7.44 2.73 -2.66
C VAL A 160 8.69 3.42 -3.19
N THR A 161 9.83 2.74 -3.24
CA THR A 161 11.08 3.33 -3.70
C THR A 161 11.04 3.73 -5.18
N SER A 162 10.37 2.92 -6.02
CA SER A 162 10.10 3.29 -7.42
C SER A 162 9.31 4.60 -7.50
N LEU A 163 8.22 4.75 -6.73
CA LEU A 163 7.41 5.96 -6.72
C LEU A 163 8.16 7.19 -6.17
N LEU A 164 9.02 6.99 -5.16
CA LEU A 164 9.86 8.06 -4.62
C LEU A 164 10.93 8.50 -5.63
N SER A 165 11.45 7.61 -6.47
CA SER A 165 12.46 7.91 -7.49
C SER A 165 11.96 8.87 -8.59
N GLU A 166 10.64 8.96 -8.77
CA GLU A 166 10.01 9.89 -9.71
C GLU A 166 9.96 11.34 -9.19
N ARG A 167 10.21 11.55 -7.89
CA ARG A 167 10.12 12.87 -7.26
C ARG A 167 11.47 13.56 -7.23
N ARG A 168 11.46 14.87 -7.44
CA ARG A 168 12.68 15.71 -7.35
C ARG A 168 13.23 15.75 -5.94
N TRP A 169 12.33 15.73 -4.96
CA TRP A 169 12.67 15.77 -3.55
C TRP A 169 12.22 14.46 -2.90
N VAL A 170 13.15 13.78 -2.25
CA VAL A 170 12.95 12.49 -1.61
C VAL A 170 12.96 12.68 -0.08
N PRO A 171 11.98 12.14 0.65
CA PRO A 171 11.94 12.23 2.10
C PRO A 171 12.99 11.36 2.79
N GLU A 172 13.31 11.69 4.03
CA GLU A 172 13.97 10.74 4.93
C GLU A 172 13.05 9.53 5.08
N LEU A 173 13.57 8.35 4.76
CA LEU A 173 12.78 7.12 4.72
C LEU A 173 13.17 6.20 5.88
N ARG A 174 12.18 5.82 6.68
CA ARG A 174 12.27 4.70 7.63
C ARG A 174 11.30 3.61 7.23
N PHE A 175 11.83 2.49 6.77
CA PHE A 175 11.03 1.34 6.36
C PHE A 175 11.03 0.27 7.46
N ILE A 176 9.85 -0.10 7.97
CA ILE A 176 9.69 -1.14 8.98
C ILE A 176 9.54 -2.49 8.27
N ASN A 177 10.55 -3.34 8.37
CA ASN A 177 10.60 -4.63 7.66
C ASN A 177 9.87 -5.77 8.39
N HIS A 178 9.79 -5.73 9.72
CA HIS A 178 9.05 -6.68 10.55
C HIS A 178 8.74 -6.08 11.93
N TYR A 179 7.75 -6.64 12.60
CA TYR A 179 7.36 -6.29 13.98
C TYR A 179 6.64 -7.43 14.70
N HIS A 180 6.84 -8.67 14.24
CA HIS A 180 6.21 -9.88 14.81
C HIS A 180 6.55 -10.12 16.29
N ASP A 181 7.68 -9.61 16.76
CA ASP A 181 8.18 -9.70 18.13
C ASP A 181 7.87 -8.44 18.96
N ALA A 182 7.17 -7.46 18.39
CA ALA A 182 6.80 -6.25 19.11
C ALA A 182 5.86 -6.60 20.29
N PRO A 183 6.16 -6.16 21.53
CA PRO A 183 5.36 -6.52 22.71
C PRO A 183 3.87 -6.20 22.56
N GLY A 184 3.54 -5.06 21.93
CA GLY A 184 2.15 -4.67 21.67
C GLY A 184 1.43 -5.57 20.67
N TYR A 185 2.15 -6.10 19.67
CA TYR A 185 1.58 -7.05 18.71
C TYR A 185 1.34 -8.41 19.37
N ILE A 186 2.31 -8.92 20.13
CA ILE A 186 2.16 -10.17 20.90
C ILE A 186 1.00 -10.08 21.89
N ALA A 187 0.90 -8.97 22.63
CA ALA A 187 -0.18 -8.76 23.59
C ALA A 187 -1.57 -8.78 22.93
N ALA A 188 -1.72 -8.18 21.74
CA ALA A 188 -2.97 -8.18 20.99
C ALA A 188 -3.35 -9.55 20.42
N LEU A 189 -2.38 -10.45 20.18
CA LEU A 189 -2.64 -11.82 19.75
C LEU A 189 -2.99 -12.77 20.91
N ALA A 190 -2.47 -12.48 22.11
CA ALA A 190 -2.65 -13.31 23.29
C ALA A 190 -3.92 -12.97 24.10
N SER A 191 -4.61 -11.88 23.74
CA SER A 191 -5.81 -11.37 24.42
C SER A 191 -7.10 -12.08 24.02
#